data_AF-A0A380GMB1-F1
#
_entry.id   AF-A0A380GMB1-F1
#
_cell.length_a   1.000
_cell.length_b   1.000
_cell.length_c   1.000
_cell.angle_alpha   90.00
_cell.angle_beta   90.00
_cell.angle_gamma   90.00
#
_symmetry.space_group_name_H-M   'P 1'
#
loop_
_entity.id
_entity.type
_entity.pdbx_description
1 polymer ?
#
loop_
_entity_poly.entity_id
_entity_poly.type
_entity_poly.pdbx_seq_one_letter_code
_entity_poly.pdbx_strand_id
1 'polypeptide(L)'
;MSFFKKHAEILYSYIIGIVSLFTGLIILINLPMVHDLKDKGKIELHIHNVWDFINAFFAEIIRVMSNYIGNFPVISAILIILFGVAVILIGFALLRTTKYDYDVSIFFLVIGILFFIITLILMTQVYSFFAIIFIIPFVIHIGYIVYKDELNQKHRKYHYLLIIFSYGMSYLITQIVLYGRIDSDEIIPIDILSVNTFFILMWLLGQMSIWNFLFLRRSLPLTKQELGEEEPELSRASKDTVTNQTKEHLKNLQDKTTEFTRKTRRSVDIQKLRDKKDKFIEKWKNIIDIQEDDIPNWMKIPKWVKSAYVEIFCGVVLLFFTIIEFNNRNALFVSGNWEISQTQYVIEWITLLLLMFIIIAYILTTITNFLRNKFYYLQLFMISLLFFKLVTEFMNIMVHGLLLSIFITPILLIMLIAVTVSFIIKLREPSRD
;
A
#
# COMPACT_ATOMS: atom_id res chain seq x y z
N MET A 1 -26.71 -1.67 7.45
CA MET A 1 -25.58 -1.31 6.57
C MET A 1 -24.80 -0.21 7.28
N SER A 2 -23.52 -0.41 7.61
CA SER A 2 -22.75 0.44 8.54
C SER A 2 -22.63 1.90 8.08
N PHE A 3 -22.77 2.86 8.99
CA PHE A 3 -22.58 4.31 8.78
C PHE A 3 -21.30 4.65 8.02
N PHE A 4 -20.22 3.89 8.24
CA PHE A 4 -18.94 3.99 7.54
C PHE A 4 -19.03 3.78 6.03
N LYS A 5 -19.95 2.94 5.53
CA LYS A 5 -20.11 2.74 4.08
C LYS A 5 -20.91 3.85 3.42
N LYS A 6 -21.73 4.59 4.18
CA LYS A 6 -22.63 5.62 3.65
C LYS A 6 -21.98 7.01 3.60
N HIS A 7 -20.95 7.25 4.42
CA HIS A 7 -20.24 8.55 4.52
C HIS A 7 -18.72 8.40 4.42
N ALA A 8 -18.23 7.34 3.75
CA ALA A 8 -16.80 7.09 3.59
C ALA A 8 -16.07 8.29 2.95
N GLU A 9 -16.73 8.96 1.99
CA GLU A 9 -16.18 10.11 1.27
C GLU A 9 -15.83 11.28 2.19
N ILE A 10 -16.74 11.59 3.12
CA ILE A 10 -16.61 12.67 4.10
C ILE A 10 -15.54 12.31 5.11
N LEU A 11 -15.55 11.07 5.62
CA LEU A 11 -14.56 10.59 6.58
C LEU A 11 -13.14 10.64 6.00
N TYR A 12 -12.97 10.18 4.76
CA TYR A 12 -11.67 10.20 4.08
C TYR A 12 -11.22 11.63 3.75
N SER A 13 -12.14 12.53 3.38
CA SER A 13 -11.84 13.96 3.23
C SER A 13 -11.33 14.57 4.53
N TYR A 14 -11.98 14.28 5.66
CA TYR A 14 -11.53 14.77 6.96
C TYR A 14 -10.20 14.19 7.38
N ILE A 15 -9.95 12.89 7.16
CA ILE A 15 -8.66 12.28 7.49
C ILE A 15 -7.54 12.94 6.67
N ILE A 16 -7.72 13.12 5.35
CA ILE A 16 -6.73 13.78 4.49
C ILE A 16 -6.47 15.21 4.97
N GLY A 17 -7.53 15.96 5.29
CA GLY A 17 -7.40 17.33 5.74
C GLY A 17 -6.72 17.46 7.11
N ILE A 18 -7.10 16.63 8.09
CA ILE A 18 -6.51 16.60 9.43
C ILE A 18 -5.03 16.23 9.36
N VAL A 19 -4.67 15.17 8.63
CA VAL A 19 -3.27 14.76 8.47
C VAL A 19 -2.46 15.87 7.80
N SER A 20 -3.00 16.53 6.78
CA SER A 20 -2.33 17.68 6.14
C SER A 20 -2.12 18.83 7.13
N LEU A 21 -3.11 19.16 7.95
CA LEU A 21 -2.98 20.21 8.98
C LEU A 21 -1.89 19.87 10.00
N PHE A 22 -1.87 18.63 10.50
CA PHE A 22 -0.84 18.17 11.42
C PHE A 22 0.56 18.26 10.80
N THR A 23 0.73 17.81 9.55
CA THR A 23 2.02 17.91 8.84
C THR A 23 2.47 19.36 8.69
N GLY A 24 1.58 20.27 8.32
CA GLY A 24 1.91 21.70 8.21
C GLY A 24 2.29 22.33 9.55
N LEU A 25 1.60 21.96 10.63
CA LEU A 25 1.89 22.43 11.98
C LEU A 25 3.22 21.89 12.52
N ILE A 26 3.55 20.62 12.25
CA ILE A 26 4.85 20.02 12.58
C ILE A 26 5.99 20.78 11.88
N ILE A 27 5.82 21.17 10.62
CA ILE A 27 6.85 21.94 9.88
C ILE A 27 7.06 23.32 10.53
N LEU A 28 6.00 24.00 10.96
CA LEU A 28 6.11 25.31 11.62
C LEU A 28 6.77 25.22 13.00
N ILE A 29 6.42 24.23 13.81
CA ILE A 29 6.99 24.08 15.16
C ILE A 29 8.50 23.80 15.09
N ASN A 30 8.94 23.05 14.09
CA ASN A 30 10.34 22.63 13.95
C ASN A 30 11.15 23.47 12.95
N LEU A 31 10.69 24.68 12.64
CA LEU A 31 11.35 25.63 11.73
C LEU A 31 12.87 25.84 11.96
N PRO A 32 13.37 25.99 13.21
CA PRO A 32 14.80 26.14 13.46
C PRO A 32 15.60 24.92 12.98
N MET A 33 15.08 23.74 13.28
CA MET A 33 15.69 22.47 12.96
C MET A 33 15.70 22.16 11.46
N VAL A 34 14.67 22.61 10.72
CA VAL A 34 14.62 22.56 9.25
C VAL A 34 15.76 23.37 8.63
N HIS A 35 16.10 24.51 9.24
CA HIS A 35 17.15 25.40 8.75
C HIS A 35 18.55 24.82 9.00
N ASP A 36 18.75 24.24 10.19
CA ASP A 36 20.02 23.60 10.59
C ASP A 36 20.28 22.30 9.80
N LEU A 37 19.23 21.58 9.42
CA LEU A 37 19.29 20.33 8.64
C LEU A 37 19.54 20.52 7.13
N LYS A 38 19.49 21.76 6.66
CA LYS A 38 19.62 22.10 5.24
C LYS A 38 21.02 21.85 4.69
N ASP A 39 22.03 21.92 5.54
CA ASP A 39 23.45 21.76 5.17
C ASP A 39 23.97 20.35 5.44
N LYS A 40 23.30 19.30 4.94
CA LYS A 40 23.78 17.89 4.87
C LYS A 40 24.48 17.34 6.13
N GLY A 41 24.30 17.96 7.28
CA GLY A 41 24.88 17.52 8.53
C GLY A 41 24.13 16.27 8.94
N LYS A 42 24.80 15.11 8.88
CA LYS A 42 24.32 13.93 9.59
C LYS A 42 24.12 14.38 11.04
N ILE A 43 22.89 14.41 11.53
CA ILE A 43 22.68 14.74 12.94
C ILE A 43 23.31 13.59 13.72
N GLU A 44 24.35 13.89 14.50
CA GLU A 44 24.84 12.99 15.54
C GLU A 44 23.76 12.92 16.62
N LEU A 45 22.79 12.04 16.42
CA LEU A 45 21.70 11.81 17.36
C LEU A 45 22.19 10.82 18.42
N HIS A 46 22.69 11.34 19.53
CA HIS A 46 22.86 10.52 20.72
C HIS A 46 21.48 10.27 21.37
N ILE A 47 20.86 9.16 20.98
CA ILE A 47 19.56 8.73 21.51
C ILE A 47 19.80 8.05 22.86
N HIS A 48 19.44 8.71 23.95
CA HIS A 48 19.56 8.15 25.30
C HIS A 48 18.22 7.64 25.84
N ASN A 49 17.10 8.16 25.32
CA ASN A 49 15.75 7.81 25.75
C ASN A 49 14.76 7.60 24.59
N VAL A 50 13.61 6.97 24.88
CA VAL A 50 12.49 6.79 23.93
C VAL A 50 11.99 8.13 23.37
N TRP A 51 12.03 9.20 24.17
CA TRP A 51 11.70 10.55 23.73
C TRP A 51 12.70 11.10 22.70
N ASP A 52 13.99 10.82 22.87
CA ASP A 52 15.03 11.20 21.90
C ASP A 52 14.86 10.41 20.60
N PHE A 53 14.41 9.15 20.68
CA PHE A 53 14.07 8.35 19.50
C PHE A 53 12.86 8.90 18.75
N ILE A 54 11.80 9.30 19.45
CA ILE A 54 10.62 9.94 18.84
C ILE A 54 11.03 11.27 18.19
N ASN A 55 11.85 12.07 18.89
CA ASN A 55 12.35 13.35 18.36
C ASN A 55 13.26 13.14 17.16
N ALA A 56 14.15 12.15 17.19
CA ALA A 56 14.99 11.73 16.05
C ALA A 56 14.16 11.26 14.85
N PHE A 57 13.07 10.53 15.11
CA PHE A 57 12.14 10.10 14.08
C PHE A 57 11.44 11.29 13.41
N PHE A 58 10.95 12.26 14.20
CA PHE A 58 10.38 13.49 13.65
C PHE A 58 11.43 14.38 12.97
N ALA A 59 12.65 14.44 13.50
CA ALA A 59 13.80 15.12 12.90
C ALA A 59 14.03 14.65 11.47
N GLU A 60 13.99 13.33 11.32
CA GLU A 60 14.26 12.68 10.06
C GLU A 60 13.11 12.87 9.08
N ILE A 61 11.86 12.83 9.55
CA ILE A 61 10.70 13.26 8.74
C ILE A 61 10.91 14.69 8.23
N ILE A 62 11.38 15.58 9.09
CA ILE A 62 11.63 16.98 8.75
C ILE A 62 12.78 17.11 7.75
N ARG A 63 13.88 16.36 7.89
CA ARG A 63 15.01 16.32 6.95
C ARG A 63 14.58 15.84 5.57
N VAL A 64 13.83 14.75 5.53
CA VAL A 64 13.29 14.20 4.29
C VAL A 64 12.37 15.22 3.63
N MET A 65 11.47 15.86 4.40
CA MET A 65 10.58 16.92 3.91
C MET A 65 11.34 18.19 3.49
N SER A 66 12.41 18.58 4.19
CA SER A 66 13.18 19.81 3.93
C SER A 66 13.89 19.77 2.57
N ASN A 67 14.38 18.59 2.17
CA ASN A 67 14.93 18.36 0.83
C ASN A 67 13.92 18.67 -0.29
N TYR A 68 12.61 18.54 -0.04
CA TYR A 68 11.56 18.84 -1.02
C TYR A 68 10.93 20.23 -0.85
N ILE A 69 10.86 20.73 0.38
CA ILE A 69 10.32 22.03 0.74
C ILE A 69 11.25 23.17 0.27
N GLY A 70 12.55 22.90 0.14
CA GLY A 70 13.54 23.88 -0.33
C GLY A 70 13.77 25.03 0.65
N ASN A 71 14.11 26.22 0.13
CA ASN A 71 14.50 27.39 0.94
C ASN A 71 13.34 28.08 1.69
N PHE A 72 12.08 27.65 1.51
CA PHE A 72 10.90 28.36 2.01
C PHE A 72 9.96 27.48 2.86
N PRO A 73 10.43 26.95 4.01
CA PRO A 73 9.62 26.08 4.87
C PRO A 73 8.35 26.71 5.42
N VAL A 74 8.38 28.00 5.71
CA VAL A 74 7.20 28.75 6.15
C VAL A 74 6.11 28.77 5.08
N ILE A 75 6.48 29.05 3.83
CA ILE A 75 5.52 29.14 2.71
C ILE A 75 4.91 27.76 2.45
N SER A 76 5.73 26.71 2.41
CA SER A 76 5.27 25.34 2.21
C SER A 76 4.32 24.87 3.33
N ALA A 77 4.62 25.20 4.58
CA ALA A 77 3.74 24.86 5.70
C ALA A 77 2.39 25.57 5.62
N ILE A 78 2.37 26.86 5.27
CA ILE A 78 1.13 27.63 5.08
C ILE A 78 0.31 27.02 3.93
N LEU A 79 0.93 26.67 2.81
CA LEU A 79 0.24 26.02 1.68
C LEU A 79 -0.37 24.67 2.06
N ILE A 80 0.36 23.85 2.83
CA ILE A 80 -0.13 22.55 3.31
C ILE A 80 -1.31 22.72 4.29
N ILE A 81 -1.26 23.71 5.17
CA ILE A 81 -2.37 24.05 6.08
C ILE A 81 -3.59 24.51 5.29
N LEU A 82 -3.41 25.43 4.34
CA LEU A 82 -4.50 25.90 3.48
C LEU A 82 -5.13 24.75 2.68
N PHE A 83 -4.30 23.85 2.16
CA PHE A 83 -4.76 22.63 1.51
C PHE A 83 -5.59 21.76 2.47
N GLY A 84 -5.10 21.51 3.69
CA GLY A 84 -5.83 20.74 4.69
C GLY A 84 -7.20 21.34 5.03
N VAL A 85 -7.28 22.66 5.21
CA VAL A 85 -8.55 23.38 5.41
C VAL A 85 -9.45 23.24 4.19
N ALA A 86 -8.94 23.39 2.97
CA ALA A 86 -9.72 23.27 1.74
C ALA A 86 -10.35 21.87 1.60
N VAL A 87 -9.59 20.81 1.89
CA VAL A 87 -10.11 19.42 1.84
C VAL A 87 -11.18 19.18 2.91
N ILE A 88 -11.06 19.78 4.09
CA ILE A 88 -12.12 19.71 5.12
C ILE A 88 -13.39 20.44 4.64
N LEU A 89 -13.24 21.61 4.02
CA LEU A 89 -14.37 22.36 3.46
C LEU A 89 -15.06 21.58 2.34
N ILE A 90 -14.30 20.88 1.50
CA ILE A 90 -14.86 19.96 0.48
C ILE A 90 -15.67 18.84 1.15
N GLY A 91 -15.14 18.23 2.22
CA GLY A 91 -15.87 17.23 3.01
C GLY A 91 -17.19 17.77 3.56
N PHE A 92 -17.21 19.04 3.99
CA PHE A 92 -18.42 19.72 4.44
C PHE A 92 -19.39 20.10 3.30
N ALA A 93 -18.87 20.41 2.11
CA ALA A 93 -19.68 20.65 0.93
C ALA A 93 -20.37 19.35 0.47
N LEU A 94 -19.66 18.22 0.49
CA LEU A 94 -20.21 16.88 0.20
C LEU A 94 -21.33 16.48 1.17
N LEU A 95 -21.28 16.94 2.43
CA LEU A 95 -22.38 16.75 3.39
C LEU A 95 -23.66 17.50 3.00
N ARG A 96 -23.56 18.60 2.24
CA ARG A 96 -24.65 19.55 2.00
C ARG A 96 -25.24 19.47 0.59
N THR A 97 -24.45 19.08 -0.41
CA THR A 97 -24.89 19.09 -1.81
C THR A 97 -24.13 18.07 -2.66
N THR A 98 -24.82 17.47 -3.63
CA THR A 98 -24.26 16.55 -4.64
C THR A 98 -23.92 17.25 -5.96
N LYS A 99 -24.14 18.57 -6.05
CA LYS A 99 -23.99 19.36 -7.28
C LYS A 99 -22.56 19.35 -7.84
N TYR A 100 -21.56 19.17 -6.98
CA TYR A 100 -20.13 19.26 -7.32
C TYR A 100 -19.42 17.90 -7.34
N ASP A 101 -20.16 16.78 -7.25
CA ASP A 101 -19.58 15.44 -7.10
C ASP A 101 -18.58 15.10 -8.22
N TYR A 102 -18.83 15.56 -9.46
CA TYR A 102 -17.92 15.36 -10.58
C TYR A 102 -16.60 16.10 -10.42
N ASP A 103 -16.64 17.42 -10.17
CA ASP A 103 -15.44 18.24 -10.02
C ASP A 103 -14.62 17.80 -8.80
N VAL A 104 -15.31 17.46 -7.70
CA VAL A 104 -14.70 16.93 -6.48
C VAL A 104 -14.08 15.56 -6.73
N SER A 105 -14.69 14.70 -7.55
CA SER A 105 -14.10 13.41 -7.91
C SER A 105 -12.77 13.58 -8.65
N ILE A 106 -12.71 14.49 -9.65
CA ILE A 106 -11.49 14.75 -10.41
C ILE A 106 -10.40 15.32 -9.51
N PHE A 107 -10.77 16.21 -8.58
CA PHE A 107 -9.86 16.75 -7.58
C PHE A 107 -9.21 15.64 -6.74
N PHE A 108 -10.00 14.68 -6.24
CA PHE A 108 -9.46 13.54 -5.49
C PHE A 108 -8.59 12.61 -6.34
N LEU A 109 -8.87 12.45 -7.63
CA LEU A 109 -8.01 11.70 -8.54
C LEU A 109 -6.63 12.36 -8.69
N VAL A 110 -6.61 13.68 -8.92
CA VAL A 110 -5.37 14.45 -9.05
C VAL A 110 -4.55 14.38 -7.76
N ILE A 111 -5.19 14.52 -6.60
CA ILE A 111 -4.52 14.38 -5.30
C ILE A 111 -3.99 12.97 -5.11
N GLY A 112 -4.76 11.93 -5.46
CA GLY A 112 -4.31 10.54 -5.35
C GLY A 112 -3.05 10.27 -6.18
N ILE A 113 -2.99 10.80 -7.40
CA ILE A 113 -1.80 10.73 -8.26
C ILE A 113 -0.64 11.53 -7.66
N LEU A 114 -0.89 12.73 -7.14
CA LEU A 114 0.13 13.56 -6.49
C LEU A 114 0.74 12.84 -5.28
N PHE A 115 -0.08 12.27 -4.39
CA PHE A 115 0.39 11.50 -3.25
C PHE A 115 1.22 10.30 -3.68
N PHE A 116 0.85 9.62 -4.76
CA PHE A 116 1.64 8.52 -5.30
C PHE A 116 3.00 8.99 -5.85
N ILE A 117 3.03 10.10 -6.59
CA ILE A 117 4.29 10.68 -7.10
C ILE A 117 5.21 11.07 -5.94
N ILE A 118 4.68 11.76 -4.93
CA ILE A 118 5.45 12.13 -3.73
C ILE A 118 5.99 10.86 -3.05
N THR A 119 5.15 9.83 -2.90
CA THR A 119 5.55 8.53 -2.34
C THR A 119 6.72 7.91 -3.11
N LEU A 120 6.67 7.91 -4.45
CA LEU A 120 7.75 7.39 -5.30
C LEU A 120 9.06 8.18 -5.15
N ILE A 121 8.95 9.50 -5.12
CA ILE A 121 10.10 10.39 -4.98
C ILE A 121 10.80 10.15 -3.64
N LEU A 122 10.03 9.95 -2.57
CA LEU A 122 10.55 9.68 -1.23
C LEU A 122 11.17 8.28 -1.12
N MET A 123 10.47 7.29 -1.68
CA MET A 123 11.01 5.93 -1.77
C MET A 123 12.35 5.91 -2.52
N THR A 124 12.57 6.81 -3.47
CA THR A 124 13.85 6.88 -4.20
C THR A 124 15.02 7.29 -3.31
N GLN A 125 14.79 8.01 -2.20
CA GLN A 125 15.87 8.35 -1.27
C GLN A 125 16.46 7.10 -0.60
N VAL A 126 15.59 6.18 -0.16
CA VAL A 126 15.98 4.98 0.58
C VAL A 126 16.21 3.79 -0.35
N TYR A 127 15.27 3.54 -1.25
CA TYR A 127 15.28 2.39 -2.17
C TYR A 127 15.96 2.66 -3.52
N SER A 128 16.56 3.86 -3.69
CA SER A 128 17.19 4.29 -4.94
C SER A 128 16.21 4.27 -6.13
N PHE A 129 16.73 4.33 -7.35
CA PHE A 129 15.96 4.31 -8.60
C PHE A 129 15.02 3.10 -8.72
N PHE A 130 15.31 2.00 -7.99
CA PHE A 130 14.47 0.80 -7.97
C PHE A 130 13.08 1.02 -7.37
N ALA A 131 12.86 2.12 -6.64
CA ALA A 131 11.53 2.55 -6.20
C ALA A 131 10.51 2.66 -7.35
N ILE A 132 10.97 3.01 -8.57
CA ILE A 132 10.12 3.14 -9.77
C ILE A 132 9.36 1.86 -10.11
N ILE A 133 9.86 0.69 -9.69
CA ILE A 133 9.19 -0.60 -9.90
C ILE A 133 7.78 -0.59 -9.28
N PHE A 134 7.55 0.18 -8.21
CA PHE A 134 6.22 0.32 -7.57
C PHE A 134 5.15 0.98 -8.46
N ILE A 135 5.51 1.56 -9.60
CA ILE A 135 4.53 2.02 -10.61
C ILE A 135 3.69 0.84 -11.12
N ILE A 136 4.31 -0.32 -11.35
CA ILE A 136 3.64 -1.50 -11.89
C ILE A 136 2.48 -1.97 -10.99
N PRO A 137 2.71 -2.31 -9.70
CA PRO A 137 1.62 -2.72 -8.83
C PRO A 137 0.61 -1.60 -8.61
N PHE A 138 1.01 -0.33 -8.62
CA PHE A 138 0.08 0.79 -8.49
C PHE A 138 -0.90 0.87 -9.66
N VAL A 139 -0.42 0.73 -10.90
CA VAL A 139 -1.28 0.72 -12.09
C VAL A 139 -2.22 -0.49 -12.07
N ILE A 140 -1.72 -1.68 -11.70
CA ILE A 140 -2.55 -2.88 -11.54
C ILE A 140 -3.63 -2.65 -10.48
N HIS A 141 -3.26 -2.05 -9.35
CA HIS A 141 -4.17 -1.79 -8.24
C HIS A 141 -5.24 -0.77 -8.64
N ILE A 142 -4.88 0.40 -9.20
CA ILE A 142 -5.85 1.37 -9.72
C ILE A 142 -6.76 0.73 -10.76
N GLY A 143 -6.19 0.00 -11.71
CA GLY A 143 -6.96 -0.71 -12.73
C GLY A 143 -7.99 -1.65 -12.10
N TYR A 144 -7.61 -2.40 -11.07
CA TYR A 144 -8.55 -3.24 -10.33
C TYR A 144 -9.67 -2.44 -9.66
N ILE A 145 -9.36 -1.33 -8.96
CA ILE A 145 -10.40 -0.58 -8.24
C ILE A 145 -11.35 0.12 -9.24
N VAL A 146 -10.81 0.69 -10.33
CA VAL A 146 -11.59 1.36 -11.40
C VAL A 146 -12.51 0.39 -12.13
N TYR A 147 -12.01 -0.78 -12.53
CA TYR A 147 -12.75 -1.76 -13.33
C TYR A 147 -13.41 -2.86 -12.49
N LYS A 148 -13.44 -2.73 -11.15
CA LYS A 148 -13.90 -3.76 -10.22
C LYS A 148 -15.28 -4.34 -10.57
N ASP A 149 -16.18 -3.50 -11.06
CA ASP A 149 -17.56 -3.88 -11.39
C ASP A 149 -17.68 -4.56 -12.76
N GLU A 150 -16.74 -4.28 -13.66
CA GLU A 150 -16.67 -4.86 -15.01
C GLU A 150 -15.86 -6.16 -15.02
N LEU A 151 -14.97 -6.35 -14.05
CA LEU A 151 -14.15 -7.54 -13.91
C LEU A 151 -14.99 -8.77 -13.53
N ASN A 152 -14.68 -9.90 -14.17
CA ASN A 152 -15.39 -11.16 -13.93
C ASN A 152 -15.30 -11.57 -12.45
N GLN A 153 -16.45 -11.58 -11.78
CA GLN A 153 -16.57 -11.89 -10.36
C GLN A 153 -16.09 -13.31 -10.02
N LYS A 154 -16.21 -14.26 -10.95
CA LYS A 154 -15.74 -15.64 -10.77
C LYS A 154 -14.21 -15.75 -10.60
N HIS A 155 -13.47 -14.71 -10.98
CA HIS A 155 -12.00 -14.66 -10.93
C HIS A 155 -11.47 -13.67 -9.88
N ARG A 156 -12.27 -13.25 -8.89
CA ARG A 156 -11.86 -12.30 -7.83
C ARG A 156 -10.58 -12.70 -7.10
N LYS A 157 -10.43 -13.99 -6.79
CA LYS A 157 -9.21 -14.54 -6.19
C LYS A 157 -7.96 -14.21 -7.03
N TYR A 158 -8.03 -14.41 -8.34
CA TYR A 158 -6.91 -14.12 -9.25
C TYR A 158 -6.59 -12.64 -9.33
N HIS A 159 -7.60 -11.77 -9.32
CA HIS A 159 -7.40 -10.33 -9.32
C HIS A 159 -6.65 -9.87 -8.06
N TYR A 160 -7.06 -10.35 -6.88
CA TYR A 160 -6.36 -10.07 -5.63
C TYR A 160 -4.94 -10.64 -5.61
N LEU A 161 -4.76 -11.87 -6.09
CA LEU A 161 -3.43 -12.49 -6.18
C LEU A 161 -2.49 -11.72 -7.11
N LEU A 162 -2.98 -11.17 -8.23
CA LEU A 162 -2.18 -10.36 -9.13
C LEU A 162 -1.67 -9.08 -8.43
N ILE A 163 -2.55 -8.41 -7.68
CA ILE A 163 -2.18 -7.23 -6.89
C ILE A 163 -1.13 -7.61 -5.84
N ILE A 164 -1.40 -8.64 -5.05
CA ILE A 164 -0.51 -9.10 -3.98
C ILE A 164 0.85 -9.52 -4.55
N PHE A 165 0.88 -10.28 -5.64
CA PHE A 165 2.11 -10.74 -6.26
C PHE A 165 2.93 -9.60 -6.85
N SER A 166 2.30 -8.64 -7.52
CA SER A 166 3.00 -7.47 -8.07
C SER A 166 3.63 -6.59 -6.98
N TYR A 167 2.92 -6.36 -5.86
CA TYR A 167 3.49 -5.67 -4.70
C TYR A 167 4.59 -6.50 -4.03
N GLY A 168 4.39 -7.81 -3.87
CA GLY A 168 5.37 -8.71 -3.26
C GLY A 168 6.70 -8.78 -4.02
N MET A 169 6.65 -8.84 -5.36
CA MET A 169 7.85 -8.79 -6.20
C MET A 169 8.55 -7.44 -6.13
N SER A 170 7.79 -6.33 -6.14
CA SER A 170 8.36 -4.99 -6.02
C SER A 170 9.06 -4.82 -4.66
N TYR A 171 8.43 -5.31 -3.58
CA TYR A 171 9.02 -5.34 -2.25
C TYR A 171 10.31 -6.16 -2.21
N LEU A 172 10.32 -7.38 -2.75
CA LEU A 172 11.51 -8.23 -2.77
C LEU A 172 12.71 -7.53 -3.45
N ILE A 173 12.50 -6.98 -4.65
CA ILE A 173 13.58 -6.32 -5.41
C ILE A 173 14.10 -5.09 -4.65
N THR A 174 13.19 -4.25 -4.15
CA THR A 174 13.57 -3.02 -3.45
C THR A 174 14.25 -3.30 -2.11
N GLN A 175 13.86 -4.37 -1.40
CA GLN A 175 14.52 -4.78 -0.18
C GLN A 175 15.94 -5.29 -0.43
N ILE A 176 16.18 -6.11 -1.45
CA ILE A 176 17.56 -6.54 -1.79
C ILE A 176 18.46 -5.32 -2.02
N VAL A 177 17.97 -4.31 -2.73
CA VAL A 177 18.71 -3.07 -2.98
C VAL A 177 18.93 -2.29 -1.69
N LEU A 178 17.89 -2.16 -0.85
CA LEU A 178 17.97 -1.46 0.43
C LEU A 178 19.05 -2.06 1.32
N TYR A 179 19.05 -3.38 1.52
CA TYR A 179 20.03 -4.05 2.37
C TYR A 179 21.46 -3.88 1.84
N GLY A 180 21.66 -3.94 0.51
CA GLY A 180 22.97 -3.66 -0.07
C GLY A 180 23.47 -2.21 0.15
N ARG A 181 22.55 -1.26 0.35
CA ARG A 181 22.89 0.14 0.69
C ARG A 181 23.11 0.36 2.18
N ILE A 182 22.52 -0.48 3.02
CA ILE A 182 22.83 -0.51 4.46
C ILE A 182 24.26 -1.04 4.64
N ASP A 183 24.61 -2.13 3.96
CA ASP A 183 25.96 -2.71 3.99
C ASP A 183 27.04 -1.75 3.48
N SER A 184 26.70 -0.82 2.58
CA SER A 184 27.64 0.19 2.08
C SER A 184 27.71 1.46 2.94
N ASP A 185 27.08 1.49 4.13
CA ASP A 185 26.98 2.64 5.04
C ASP A 185 26.43 3.93 4.38
N GLU A 186 25.72 3.78 3.25
CA GLU A 186 25.11 4.90 2.53
C GLU A 186 23.90 5.47 3.26
N ILE A 187 23.22 4.64 4.07
CA ILE A 187 21.94 4.96 4.72
C ILE A 187 21.99 4.52 6.18
N ILE A 188 21.59 5.42 7.08
CA ILE A 188 21.45 5.10 8.50
C ILE A 188 20.12 4.34 8.70
N PRO A 189 20.06 3.25 9.49
CA PRO A 189 18.82 2.50 9.70
C PRO A 189 17.61 3.35 10.12
N ILE A 190 17.81 4.44 10.87
CA ILE A 190 16.74 5.35 11.27
C ILE A 190 16.03 6.02 10.07
N ASP A 191 16.76 6.28 8.98
CA ASP A 191 16.23 6.82 7.72
C ASP A 191 15.25 5.85 7.06
N ILE A 192 15.41 4.55 7.30
CA ILE A 192 14.54 3.51 6.75
C ILE A 192 13.19 3.52 7.46
N LEU A 193 13.19 3.65 8.79
CA LEU A 193 11.97 3.62 9.58
C LEU A 193 11.10 4.86 9.33
N SER A 194 11.72 6.04 9.28
CA SER A 194 11.03 7.31 8.99
C SER A 194 10.41 7.29 7.59
N VAL A 195 11.18 6.90 6.57
CA VAL A 195 10.71 6.86 5.18
C VAL A 195 9.65 5.77 5.00
N ASN A 196 9.77 4.60 5.64
CA ASN A 196 8.73 3.57 5.60
C ASN A 196 7.43 4.03 6.27
N THR A 197 7.52 4.75 7.39
CA THR A 197 6.31 5.27 8.06
C THR A 197 5.64 6.33 7.20
N PHE A 198 6.42 7.22 6.60
CA PHE A 198 5.91 8.22 5.67
C PHE A 198 5.30 7.58 4.41
N PHE A 199 5.95 6.54 3.88
CA PHE A 199 5.43 5.73 2.78
C PHE A 199 4.06 5.16 3.11
N ILE A 200 3.91 4.50 4.27
CA ILE A 200 2.63 3.93 4.70
C ILE A 200 1.56 5.03 4.80
N LEU A 201 1.90 6.16 5.43
CA LEU A 201 0.98 7.28 5.60
C LEU A 201 0.52 7.85 4.26
N MET A 202 1.45 8.20 3.36
CA MET A 202 1.11 8.75 2.04
C MET A 202 0.40 7.76 1.15
N TRP A 203 0.78 6.48 1.22
CA TRP A 203 0.10 5.42 0.49
C TRP A 203 -1.36 5.30 0.96
N LEU A 204 -1.62 5.32 2.27
CA LEU A 204 -2.98 5.31 2.82
C LEU A 204 -3.78 6.54 2.38
N LEU A 205 -3.20 7.74 2.42
CA LEU A 205 -3.85 8.98 1.94
C LEU A 205 -4.14 8.91 0.43
N GLY A 206 -3.23 8.35 -0.36
CA GLY A 206 -3.43 8.10 -1.79
C GLY A 206 -4.58 7.14 -2.06
N GLN A 207 -4.65 6.03 -1.32
CA GLN A 207 -5.74 5.05 -1.43
C GLN A 207 -7.09 5.64 -1.03
N MET A 208 -7.14 6.43 0.05
CA MET A 208 -8.35 7.15 0.47
C MET A 208 -8.82 8.14 -0.60
N SER A 209 -7.88 8.84 -1.25
CA SER A 209 -8.20 9.77 -2.34
C SER A 209 -8.76 9.05 -3.57
N ILE A 210 -8.14 7.94 -3.99
CA ILE A 210 -8.64 7.12 -5.11
C ILE A 210 -10.02 6.52 -4.79
N TRP A 211 -10.23 6.10 -3.55
CA TRP A 211 -11.53 5.59 -3.10
C TRP A 211 -12.61 6.68 -3.17
N ASN A 212 -12.32 7.90 -2.74
CA ASN A 212 -13.23 9.04 -2.84
C ASN A 212 -13.58 9.35 -4.30
N PHE A 213 -12.58 9.38 -5.18
CA PHE A 213 -12.81 9.55 -6.62
C PHE A 213 -13.80 8.51 -7.16
N LEU A 214 -13.60 7.23 -6.84
CA LEU A 214 -14.43 6.15 -7.37
C LEU A 214 -15.83 6.13 -6.77
N PHE A 215 -15.97 6.48 -5.49
CA PHE A 215 -17.27 6.59 -4.84
C PHE A 215 -18.09 7.71 -5.47
N LEU A 216 -17.52 8.90 -5.59
CA LEU A 216 -18.17 10.07 -6.21
C LEU A 216 -18.46 9.85 -7.70
N ARG A 217 -17.58 9.14 -8.42
CA ARG A 217 -17.84 8.80 -9.82
C ARG A 217 -19.03 7.86 -9.98
N ARG A 218 -19.25 6.98 -9.00
CA ARG A 218 -20.34 6.00 -9.01
C ARG A 218 -21.69 6.62 -8.63
N SER A 219 -21.70 7.73 -7.89
CA SER A 219 -22.93 8.48 -7.57
C SER A 219 -23.43 9.36 -8.71
N LEU A 220 -22.63 9.54 -9.77
CA LEU A 220 -23.03 10.33 -10.94
C LEU A 220 -23.87 9.49 -11.94
N PRO A 221 -24.99 10.03 -12.46
CA PRO A 221 -25.77 9.36 -13.50
C PRO A 221 -24.93 9.21 -14.77
N LEU A 222 -24.80 7.98 -15.26
CA LEU A 222 -23.88 7.61 -16.35
C LEU A 222 -24.47 7.86 -17.75
N THR A 223 -25.72 8.32 -17.84
CA THR A 223 -26.46 8.39 -19.10
C THR A 223 -27.01 9.79 -19.33
N LYS A 224 -26.77 10.37 -20.52
CA LYS A 224 -27.38 11.65 -20.96
C LYS A 224 -28.93 11.64 -20.86
N GLN A 225 -29.52 10.45 -20.82
CA GLN A 225 -30.96 10.21 -20.70
C GLN A 225 -31.49 10.31 -19.26
N GLU A 226 -30.63 10.20 -18.24
CA GLU A 226 -30.98 10.36 -16.82
C GLU A 226 -30.73 11.79 -16.30
N LEU A 227 -30.05 12.62 -17.10
CA LEU A 227 -29.76 14.02 -16.80
C LEU A 227 -30.91 14.98 -17.14
N GLY A 228 -32.05 14.48 -17.63
CA GLY A 228 -33.21 15.32 -17.93
C GLY A 228 -32.92 16.39 -18.98
N GLU A 229 -32.04 16.14 -19.94
CA GLU A 229 -31.93 16.94 -21.17
C GLU A 229 -33.04 16.51 -22.15
N GLU A 230 -34.31 16.68 -21.76
CA GLU A 230 -35.25 17.23 -22.72
C GLU A 230 -34.85 18.69 -22.90
N GLU A 231 -34.78 19.13 -24.16
CA GLU A 231 -34.34 20.46 -24.55
C GLU A 231 -34.95 21.51 -23.61
N PRO A 232 -34.15 22.42 -23.01
CA PRO A 232 -34.74 23.50 -22.25
C PRO A 232 -35.50 24.37 -23.25
N GLU A 233 -36.83 24.30 -23.23
CA GLU A 233 -37.66 25.38 -23.75
C GLU A 233 -37.15 26.68 -23.12
N LEU A 234 -36.64 27.54 -23.98
CA LEU A 234 -36.08 28.86 -23.77
C LEU A 234 -36.53 29.56 -22.47
N SER A 235 -35.81 29.32 -21.38
CA SER A 235 -35.95 30.11 -20.16
C SER A 235 -35.09 31.38 -20.25
N ARG A 236 -35.76 32.55 -20.27
CA ARG A 236 -35.17 33.90 -20.37
C ARG A 236 -34.44 34.37 -19.10
N ALA A 237 -33.70 33.48 -18.42
CA ALA A 237 -32.96 33.79 -17.20
C ALA A 237 -31.45 33.45 -17.26
N SER A 238 -30.92 32.95 -18.39
CA SER A 238 -29.47 32.70 -18.55
C SER A 238 -28.78 33.79 -19.37
N LYS A 239 -29.07 35.05 -19.04
CA LYS A 239 -28.34 36.21 -19.57
C LYS A 239 -27.37 36.68 -18.50
N ASP A 240 -26.34 35.88 -18.22
CA ASP A 240 -25.01 36.40 -17.92
C ASP A 240 -23.94 35.30 -17.74
N THR A 241 -22.94 35.40 -18.62
CA THR A 241 -21.51 35.13 -18.41
C THR A 241 -21.02 33.77 -17.87
N VAL A 242 -20.93 32.78 -18.76
CA VAL A 242 -19.69 31.97 -18.92
C VAL A 242 -19.46 31.77 -20.42
N THR A 243 -18.32 32.22 -20.93
CA THR A 243 -17.97 32.18 -22.36
C THR A 243 -17.99 30.76 -22.92
N ASN A 244 -18.78 30.56 -23.97
CA ASN A 244 -19.04 29.27 -24.63
C ASN A 244 -17.76 28.53 -25.10
N GLN A 245 -16.67 29.26 -25.35
CA GLN A 245 -15.42 28.69 -25.86
C GLN A 245 -14.71 27.76 -24.85
N THR A 246 -14.70 28.09 -23.56
CA THR A 246 -14.07 27.25 -22.52
C THR A 246 -14.88 25.98 -22.29
N LYS A 247 -16.22 26.11 -22.38
CA LYS A 247 -17.16 25.00 -22.21
C LYS A 247 -17.09 24.03 -23.41
N GLU A 248 -16.96 24.54 -24.63
CA GLU A 248 -16.70 23.74 -25.83
C GLU A 248 -15.32 23.07 -25.80
N HIS A 249 -14.28 23.76 -25.32
CA HIS A 249 -12.96 23.14 -25.17
C HIS A 249 -12.95 22.01 -24.13
N LEU A 250 -13.66 22.19 -23.01
CA LEU A 250 -13.84 21.14 -22.00
C LEU A 250 -14.64 19.96 -22.55
N LYS A 251 -15.69 20.23 -23.33
CA LYS A 251 -16.53 19.22 -23.98
C LYS A 251 -15.77 18.45 -25.08
N ASN A 252 -14.91 19.12 -25.82
CA ASN A 252 -14.01 18.46 -26.80
C ASN A 252 -12.92 17.62 -26.13
N LEU A 253 -12.40 18.07 -24.97
CA LEU A 253 -11.50 17.25 -24.13
C LEU A 253 -12.23 16.04 -23.56
N GLN A 254 -13.50 16.20 -23.16
CA GLN A 254 -14.37 15.14 -22.66
C GLN A 254 -14.67 14.08 -23.74
N ASP A 255 -15.03 14.52 -24.95
CA ASP A 255 -15.27 13.64 -26.08
C ASP A 255 -13.97 12.95 -26.52
N LYS A 256 -12.82 13.63 -26.54
CA LYS A 256 -11.52 12.98 -26.80
C LYS A 256 -11.12 11.98 -25.73
N THR A 257 -11.41 12.22 -24.45
CA THR A 257 -11.04 11.30 -23.35
C THR A 257 -11.94 10.06 -23.34
N THR A 258 -13.23 10.23 -23.61
CA THR A 258 -14.18 9.10 -23.75
C THR A 258 -13.97 8.33 -25.04
N GLU A 259 -13.63 9.00 -26.14
CA GLU A 259 -13.25 8.36 -27.40
C GLU A 259 -11.91 7.63 -27.27
N PHE A 260 -10.90 8.21 -26.62
CA PHE A 260 -9.63 7.53 -26.33
C PHE A 260 -9.88 6.26 -25.51
N THR A 261 -10.70 6.34 -24.45
CA THR A 261 -11.10 5.17 -23.64
C THR A 261 -11.84 4.11 -24.48
N ARG A 262 -12.74 4.52 -25.39
CA ARG A 262 -13.42 3.61 -26.34
C ARG A 262 -12.49 3.03 -27.40
N LYS A 263 -11.50 3.79 -27.85
CA LYS A 263 -10.53 3.39 -28.88
C LYS A 263 -9.50 2.43 -28.29
N THR A 264 -9.01 2.67 -27.06
CA THR A 264 -8.21 1.70 -26.28
C THR A 264 -9.00 0.42 -26.00
N ARG A 265 -10.32 0.51 -25.77
CA ARG A 265 -11.24 -0.65 -25.62
C ARG A 265 -11.41 -1.47 -26.91
N ARG A 266 -11.19 -0.88 -28.09
CA ARG A 266 -11.24 -1.56 -29.40
C ARG A 266 -9.86 -1.93 -29.96
N SER A 267 -8.80 -1.23 -29.56
CA SER A 267 -7.45 -1.40 -30.11
C SER A 267 -6.57 -2.35 -29.29
N VAL A 268 -6.96 -2.67 -28.07
CA VAL A 268 -6.42 -3.83 -27.36
C VAL A 268 -7.20 -5.03 -27.86
N ASP A 269 -6.65 -5.74 -28.85
CA ASP A 269 -7.16 -7.05 -29.30
C ASP A 269 -7.18 -8.00 -28.08
N ILE A 270 -8.30 -8.01 -27.34
CA ILE A 270 -8.52 -8.89 -26.19
C ILE A 270 -8.34 -10.35 -26.61
N GLN A 271 -8.66 -10.67 -27.88
CA GLN A 271 -8.40 -11.97 -28.49
C GLN A 271 -6.89 -12.25 -28.63
N LYS A 272 -6.07 -11.35 -29.20
CA LYS A 272 -4.61 -11.57 -29.26
C LYS A 272 -3.96 -11.69 -27.88
N LEU A 273 -4.45 -10.94 -26.89
CA LEU A 273 -3.94 -11.07 -25.50
C LEU A 273 -4.39 -12.37 -24.83
N ARG A 274 -5.62 -12.82 -25.08
CA ARG A 274 -6.09 -14.15 -24.65
C ARG A 274 -5.29 -15.26 -25.32
N ASP A 275 -5.09 -15.21 -26.63
CA ASP A 275 -4.33 -16.22 -27.37
C ASP A 275 -2.86 -16.27 -26.92
N LYS A 276 -2.24 -15.12 -26.63
CA LYS A 276 -0.89 -15.07 -26.04
C LYS A 276 -0.84 -15.65 -24.63
N LYS A 277 -1.85 -15.34 -23.80
CA LYS A 277 -1.98 -15.89 -22.45
C LYS A 277 -2.21 -17.40 -22.50
N ASP A 278 -3.07 -17.89 -23.39
CA ASP A 278 -3.44 -19.30 -23.50
C ASP A 278 -2.24 -20.10 -24.02
N LYS A 279 -1.50 -19.59 -25.03
CA LYS A 279 -0.22 -20.18 -25.46
C LYS A 279 0.84 -20.21 -24.34
N PHE A 280 0.88 -19.17 -23.50
CA PHE A 280 1.80 -19.12 -22.36
C PHE A 280 1.39 -20.12 -21.27
N ILE A 281 0.10 -20.19 -20.92
CA ILE A 281 -0.44 -21.15 -19.95
C ILE A 281 -0.23 -22.57 -20.44
N GLU A 282 -0.47 -22.86 -21.71
CA GLU A 282 -0.29 -24.19 -22.31
C GLU A 282 1.19 -24.58 -22.33
N LYS A 283 2.09 -23.65 -22.66
CA LYS A 283 3.54 -23.85 -22.57
C LYS A 283 3.99 -24.15 -21.14
N TRP A 284 3.46 -23.43 -20.14
CA TRP A 284 3.79 -23.67 -18.73
C TRP A 284 3.13 -24.92 -18.16
N LYS A 285 1.89 -25.25 -18.58
CA LYS A 285 1.23 -26.51 -18.23
C LYS A 285 1.99 -27.72 -18.76
N ASN A 286 2.53 -27.63 -19.98
CA ASN A 286 3.34 -28.72 -20.55
C ASN A 286 4.72 -28.85 -19.88
N ILE A 287 5.23 -27.78 -19.25
CA ILE A 287 6.50 -27.80 -18.49
C ILE A 287 6.26 -28.27 -17.04
N ILE A 288 5.08 -28.01 -16.48
CA ILE A 288 4.67 -28.32 -15.10
C ILE A 288 3.40 -29.18 -15.16
N ASP A 289 3.40 -30.28 -15.90
CA ASP A 289 2.34 -31.29 -15.78
C ASP A 289 2.73 -32.23 -14.64
N ILE A 290 2.67 -31.71 -13.41
CA ILE A 290 2.75 -32.54 -12.21
C ILE A 290 1.33 -33.07 -12.01
N GLN A 291 1.07 -34.27 -12.51
CA GLN A 291 -0.19 -34.97 -12.28
C GLN A 291 -0.28 -35.28 -10.77
N GLU A 292 -1.49 -35.34 -10.20
CA GLU A 292 -1.67 -35.69 -8.77
C GLU A 292 -1.07 -37.06 -8.39
N ASP A 293 -0.72 -37.87 -9.40
CA ASP A 293 -0.04 -39.15 -9.28
C ASP A 293 1.50 -39.06 -9.17
N ASP A 294 2.11 -37.91 -9.49
CA ASP A 294 3.57 -37.68 -9.35
C ASP A 294 3.97 -37.15 -7.97
N ILE A 295 2.99 -36.87 -7.10
CA ILE A 295 3.25 -36.48 -5.70
C ILE A 295 3.54 -37.77 -4.90
N PRO A 296 4.75 -37.93 -4.35
CA PRO A 296 5.09 -39.11 -3.57
C PRO A 296 4.09 -39.34 -2.43
N ASN A 297 3.72 -40.59 -2.16
CA ASN A 297 2.68 -40.93 -1.18
C ASN A 297 2.91 -40.36 0.24
N TRP A 298 4.16 -40.02 0.59
CA TRP A 298 4.51 -39.37 1.87
C TRP A 298 4.18 -37.86 1.92
N MET A 299 3.92 -37.22 0.78
CA MET A 299 3.55 -35.81 0.66
C MET A 299 2.03 -35.61 0.48
N LYS A 300 1.25 -36.69 0.33
CA LYS A 300 -0.21 -36.65 0.30
C LYS A 300 -0.73 -36.39 1.72
N ILE A 301 -1.42 -35.26 1.91
CA ILE A 301 -2.06 -34.93 3.19
C ILE A 301 -3.09 -36.03 3.51
N PRO A 302 -3.01 -36.69 4.69
CA PRO A 302 -3.98 -37.71 5.05
C PRO A 302 -5.39 -37.10 5.06
N LYS A 303 -6.37 -37.81 4.48
CA LYS A 303 -7.77 -37.32 4.36
C LYS A 303 -8.42 -36.93 5.70
N TRP A 304 -7.85 -37.35 6.84
CA TRP A 304 -8.32 -36.99 8.18
C TRP A 304 -7.79 -35.63 8.68
N VAL A 305 -6.74 -35.06 8.09
CA VAL A 305 -6.21 -33.75 8.48
C VAL A 305 -6.94 -32.67 7.69
N LYS A 306 -7.91 -31.99 8.32
CA LYS A 306 -8.53 -30.80 7.70
C LYS A 306 -7.44 -29.75 7.48
N SER A 307 -7.38 -29.15 6.28
CA SER A 307 -6.30 -28.19 5.98
C SER A 307 -6.28 -26.99 6.92
N ALA A 308 -7.43 -26.64 7.52
CA ALA A 308 -7.51 -25.65 8.59
C ALA A 308 -6.67 -26.00 9.83
N TYR A 309 -6.56 -27.27 10.22
CA TYR A 309 -5.70 -27.67 11.34
C TYR A 309 -4.22 -27.52 10.99
N VAL A 310 -3.85 -27.79 9.73
CA VAL A 310 -2.48 -27.57 9.24
C VAL A 310 -2.15 -26.08 9.22
N GLU A 311 -3.04 -25.23 8.70
CA GLU A 311 -2.87 -23.78 8.67
C GLU A 311 -2.72 -23.19 10.09
N ILE A 312 -3.54 -23.64 11.04
CA ILE A 312 -3.43 -23.21 12.45
C ILE A 312 -2.11 -23.68 13.05
N PHE A 313 -1.72 -24.94 12.83
CA PHE A 313 -0.45 -25.46 13.33
C PHE A 313 0.74 -24.66 12.80
N CYS A 314 0.77 -24.40 11.48
CA CYS A 314 1.80 -23.56 10.88
C CYS A 314 1.77 -22.12 11.44
N GLY A 315 0.59 -21.54 11.65
CA GLY A 315 0.44 -20.25 12.32
C GLY A 315 1.03 -20.24 13.73
N VAL A 316 0.78 -21.28 14.52
CA VAL A 316 1.33 -21.44 15.87
C VAL A 316 2.84 -21.62 15.85
N VAL A 317 3.38 -22.40 14.91
CA VAL A 317 4.84 -22.55 14.72
C VAL A 317 5.49 -21.20 14.45
N LEU A 318 4.89 -20.38 13.57
CA LEU A 318 5.39 -19.04 13.28
C LEU A 318 5.37 -18.14 14.52
N LEU A 319 4.26 -18.17 15.26
CA LEU A 319 4.10 -17.38 16.47
C LEU A 319 5.14 -17.77 17.53
N PHE A 320 5.34 -19.08 17.73
CA PHE A 320 6.30 -19.62 18.69
C PHE A 320 7.73 -19.13 18.42
N PHE A 321 8.22 -19.27 17.18
CA PHE A 321 9.56 -18.81 16.82
C PHE A 321 9.69 -17.28 16.86
N THR A 322 8.64 -16.56 16.47
CA THR A 322 8.63 -15.09 16.56
C THR A 322 8.69 -14.63 18.02
N ILE A 323 7.99 -15.30 18.94
CA ILE A 323 8.04 -14.99 20.37
C ILE A 323 9.42 -15.27 20.97
N ILE A 324 10.05 -16.39 20.60
CA ILE A 324 11.41 -16.71 21.06
C ILE A 324 12.38 -15.60 20.62
N GLU A 325 12.33 -15.23 19.35
CA GLU A 325 13.20 -14.19 18.80
C GLU A 325 12.94 -12.82 19.44
N PHE A 326 11.65 -12.49 19.64
CA PHE A 326 11.26 -11.26 20.32
C PHE A 326 11.75 -11.23 21.77
N ASN A 327 11.65 -12.34 22.51
CA ASN A 327 12.12 -12.42 23.89
C ASN A 327 13.65 -12.31 23.98
N ASN A 328 14.37 -12.97 23.07
CA ASN A 328 15.83 -12.88 22.99
C ASN A 328 16.29 -11.43 22.77
N ARG A 329 15.62 -10.71 21.87
CA ARG A 329 15.92 -9.29 21.59
C ARG A 329 15.47 -8.37 22.71
N ASN A 330 14.32 -8.64 23.35
CA ASN A 330 13.86 -7.87 24.50
C ASN A 330 14.82 -7.96 25.69
N ALA A 331 15.47 -9.10 25.92
CA ALA A 331 16.50 -9.25 26.95
C ALA A 331 17.71 -8.31 26.71
N LEU A 332 18.04 -8.03 25.45
CA LEU A 332 19.08 -7.07 25.07
C LEU A 332 18.64 -5.61 25.30
N PHE A 333 17.35 -5.30 25.16
CA PHE A 333 16.80 -3.97 25.49
C PHE A 333 16.83 -3.68 26.99
N VAL A 334 16.54 -4.68 27.82
CA VAL A 334 16.46 -4.54 29.28
C VAL A 334 17.86 -4.42 29.93
N SER A 335 18.93 -4.82 29.23
CA SER A 335 20.31 -4.76 29.77
C SER A 335 20.94 -3.36 29.77
N GLY A 336 20.31 -2.36 29.14
CA GLY A 336 20.57 -0.93 29.40
C GLY A 336 21.86 -0.32 28.84
N ASN A 337 22.68 -1.04 28.09
CA ASN A 337 23.90 -0.51 27.48
C ASN A 337 23.61 0.04 26.08
N TRP A 338 23.09 1.26 25.99
CA TRP A 338 22.70 1.90 24.73
C TRP A 338 23.87 2.68 24.10
N GLU A 339 24.36 2.22 22.95
CA GLU A 339 25.22 3.02 22.05
C GLU A 339 24.55 3.15 20.66
N ILE A 340 24.89 4.20 19.92
CA ILE A 340 24.28 4.63 18.64
C ILE A 340 24.24 3.52 17.57
N SER A 341 25.15 2.53 17.61
CA SER A 341 25.14 1.36 16.74
C SER A 341 23.90 0.46 16.93
N GLN A 342 23.07 0.71 17.95
CA GLN A 342 21.91 -0.10 18.30
C GLN A 342 20.56 0.39 17.74
N THR A 343 20.54 1.43 16.91
CA THR A 343 19.30 1.85 16.21
C THR A 343 18.75 0.74 15.30
N GLN A 344 19.63 -0.10 14.75
CA GLN A 344 19.24 -1.32 14.02
C GLN A 344 18.43 -2.29 14.92
N TYR A 345 18.85 -2.51 16.16
CA TYR A 345 18.12 -3.39 17.09
C TYR A 345 16.71 -2.88 17.37
N VAL A 346 16.52 -1.55 17.52
CA VAL A 346 15.18 -0.94 17.71
C VAL A 346 14.28 -1.23 16.51
N ILE A 347 14.82 -1.10 15.30
CA ILE A 347 14.07 -1.37 14.07
C ILE A 347 13.70 -2.83 13.95
N GLU A 348 14.62 -3.73 14.27
CA GLU A 348 14.38 -5.17 14.26
C GLU A 348 13.32 -5.55 15.31
N TRP A 349 13.33 -4.90 16.48
CA TRP A 349 12.30 -5.08 17.52
C TRP A 349 10.92 -4.60 17.09
N ILE A 350 10.81 -3.38 16.53
CA ILE A 350 9.55 -2.85 16.00
C ILE A 350 9.02 -3.76 14.88
N THR A 351 9.92 -4.22 14.00
CA THR A 351 9.56 -5.11 12.89
C THR A 351 9.04 -6.47 13.39
N LEU A 352 9.68 -7.06 14.40
CA LEU A 352 9.21 -8.29 15.04
C LEU A 352 7.88 -8.12 15.75
N LEU A 353 7.67 -6.99 16.43
CA LEU A 353 6.41 -6.67 17.08
C LEU A 353 5.26 -6.60 16.05
N LEU A 354 5.50 -5.92 14.93
CA LEU A 354 4.53 -5.84 13.83
C LEU A 354 4.27 -7.21 13.19
N LEU A 355 5.33 -8.00 12.97
CA LEU A 355 5.22 -9.36 12.43
C LEU A 355 4.36 -10.25 13.35
N MET A 356 4.57 -10.16 14.67
CA MET A 356 3.78 -10.88 15.66
C MET A 356 2.29 -10.52 15.57
N PHE A 357 1.95 -9.24 15.47
CA PHE A 357 0.55 -8.82 15.28
C PHE A 357 -0.06 -9.38 14.00
N ILE A 358 0.69 -9.42 12.90
CA ILE A 358 0.23 -9.99 11.63
C ILE A 358 0.00 -11.50 11.75
N ILE A 359 0.89 -12.24 12.44
CA ILE A 359 0.73 -13.68 12.70
C ILE A 359 -0.51 -13.94 13.56
N ILE A 360 -0.72 -13.15 14.62
CA ILE A 360 -1.92 -13.27 15.46
C ILE A 360 -3.18 -13.00 14.62
N ALA A 361 -3.18 -11.94 13.80
CA ALA A 361 -4.28 -11.65 12.89
C ALA A 361 -4.52 -12.78 11.87
N TYR A 362 -3.47 -13.41 11.37
CA TYR A 362 -3.56 -14.59 10.50
C TYR A 362 -4.21 -15.79 11.21
N ILE A 363 -3.80 -16.11 12.44
CA ILE A 363 -4.40 -17.20 13.21
C ILE A 363 -5.87 -16.91 13.49
N LEU A 364 -6.20 -15.69 13.93
CA LEU A 364 -7.59 -15.28 14.21
C LEU A 364 -8.47 -15.33 12.96
N THR A 365 -7.96 -14.88 11.81
CA THR A 365 -8.69 -14.93 10.55
C THR A 365 -8.84 -16.35 10.03
N THR A 366 -7.84 -17.22 10.22
CA THR A 366 -7.93 -18.66 9.92
C THR A 366 -9.01 -19.35 10.76
N ILE A 367 -9.03 -19.10 12.08
CA ILE A 367 -10.05 -19.63 12.98
C ILE A 367 -11.44 -19.12 12.59
N THR A 368 -11.56 -17.82 12.30
CA THR A 368 -12.84 -17.22 11.92
C THR A 368 -13.33 -17.73 10.56
N ASN A 369 -12.44 -17.93 9.61
CA ASN A 369 -12.77 -18.53 8.32
C ASN A 369 -13.25 -19.97 8.51
N PHE A 370 -12.58 -20.75 9.34
CA PHE A 370 -12.99 -22.12 9.64
C PHE A 370 -14.35 -22.22 10.37
N LEU A 371 -14.58 -21.38 11.38
CA LEU A 371 -15.79 -21.44 12.21
C LEU A 371 -17.01 -20.75 11.59
N ARG A 372 -16.79 -19.65 10.85
CA ARG A 372 -17.87 -18.76 10.37
C ARG A 372 -17.87 -18.56 8.86
N ASN A 373 -16.95 -19.17 8.10
CA ASN A 373 -16.78 -18.97 6.65
C ASN A 373 -16.70 -17.49 6.26
N LYS A 374 -16.02 -16.68 7.08
CA LYS A 374 -15.82 -15.24 6.85
C LYS A 374 -14.34 -14.92 6.74
N PHE A 375 -14.03 -13.81 6.05
CA PHE A 375 -12.68 -13.25 5.94
C PHE A 375 -11.67 -14.06 5.10
N TYR A 376 -12.14 -14.85 4.13
CA TYR A 376 -11.27 -15.60 3.20
C TYR A 376 -10.18 -14.72 2.54
N TYR A 377 -10.57 -13.58 1.96
CA TYR A 377 -9.61 -12.68 1.28
C TYR A 377 -8.65 -11.98 2.24
N LEU A 378 -9.09 -11.70 3.48
CA LEU A 378 -8.23 -11.10 4.50
C LEU A 378 -7.19 -12.12 4.97
N GLN A 379 -7.61 -13.38 5.18
CA GLN A 379 -6.70 -14.48 5.48
C GLN A 379 -5.68 -14.67 4.35
N LEU A 380 -6.12 -14.66 3.09
CA LEU A 380 -5.25 -14.75 1.91
C LEU A 380 -4.22 -13.61 1.89
N PHE A 381 -4.64 -12.38 2.20
CA PHE A 381 -3.76 -11.23 2.26
C PHE A 381 -2.71 -11.38 3.37
N MET A 382 -3.12 -11.78 4.58
CA MET A 382 -2.22 -11.96 5.72
C MET A 382 -1.16 -13.04 5.44
N ILE A 383 -1.56 -14.21 4.94
CA ILE A 383 -0.58 -15.28 4.63
C ILE A 383 0.36 -14.90 3.50
N SER A 384 -0.11 -14.13 2.50
CA SER A 384 0.76 -13.66 1.43
C SER A 384 1.78 -12.64 1.92
N LEU A 385 1.38 -11.74 2.83
CA LEU A 385 2.29 -10.77 3.45
C LEU A 385 3.39 -11.52 4.21
N LEU A 386 3.02 -12.50 5.05
CA LEU A 386 3.98 -13.34 5.76
C LEU A 386 4.91 -14.09 4.80
N PHE A 387 4.38 -14.62 3.70
CA PHE A 387 5.17 -15.32 2.67
C PHE A 387 6.22 -14.40 2.05
N PHE A 388 5.81 -13.25 1.52
CA PHE A 388 6.76 -12.33 0.90
C PHE A 388 7.76 -11.78 1.90
N LYS A 389 7.37 -11.52 3.16
CA LYS A 389 8.28 -11.05 4.20
C LYS A 389 9.39 -12.06 4.50
N LEU A 390 9.04 -13.31 4.80
CA LEU A 390 10.03 -14.36 5.12
C LEU A 390 10.88 -14.76 3.91
N VAL A 391 10.28 -14.83 2.71
CA VAL A 391 11.04 -15.08 1.47
C VAL A 391 12.06 -13.98 1.25
N THR A 392 11.68 -12.72 1.45
CA THR A 392 12.58 -11.58 1.26
C THR A 392 13.72 -11.61 2.27
N GLU A 393 13.44 -11.89 3.54
CA GLU A 393 14.49 -12.06 4.56
C GLU A 393 15.45 -13.19 4.21
N PHE A 394 14.91 -14.33 3.77
CA PHE A 394 15.75 -15.46 3.37
C PHE A 394 16.63 -15.12 2.16
N MET A 395 16.06 -14.47 1.14
CA MET A 395 16.81 -14.02 -0.04
C MET A 395 17.88 -12.98 0.33
N ASN A 396 17.59 -12.06 1.25
CA ASN A 396 18.56 -11.08 1.71
C ASN A 396 19.75 -11.76 2.41
N ILE A 397 19.52 -12.77 3.24
CA ILE A 397 20.61 -13.55 3.86
C ILE A 397 21.46 -14.24 2.78
N MET A 398 20.82 -14.80 1.76
CA MET A 398 21.52 -15.49 0.68
C MET A 398 22.39 -14.55 -0.18
N VAL A 399 21.99 -13.28 -0.32
CA VAL A 399 22.66 -12.29 -1.16
C VAL A 399 23.72 -11.48 -0.38
N HIS A 400 23.37 -11.01 0.82
CA HIS A 400 24.16 -10.06 1.61
C HIS A 400 24.78 -10.67 2.87
N GLY A 401 24.46 -11.93 3.20
CA GLY A 401 24.99 -12.64 4.37
C GLY A 401 24.17 -12.46 5.65
N LEU A 402 24.69 -12.97 6.76
CA LEU A 402 23.98 -13.15 8.03
C LEU A 402 23.80 -11.87 8.87
N LEU A 403 24.56 -10.80 8.59
CA LEU A 403 24.71 -9.64 9.49
C LEU A 403 23.44 -8.79 9.66
N LEU A 404 22.47 -8.95 8.76
CA LEU A 404 21.27 -8.10 8.67
C LEU A 404 19.95 -8.87 8.90
N SER A 405 20.04 -10.13 9.33
CA SER A 405 18.86 -10.97 9.51
C SER A 405 18.19 -10.75 10.86
N ILE A 406 16.88 -10.57 10.82
CA ILE A 406 16.02 -10.55 12.02
C ILE A 406 16.02 -11.93 12.70
N PHE A 407 16.11 -13.01 11.93
CA PHE A 407 16.04 -14.38 12.41
C PHE A 407 17.35 -15.14 12.21
N ILE A 408 17.67 -16.02 13.16
CA ILE A 408 18.72 -17.02 12.97
C ILE A 408 18.32 -17.95 11.80
N THR A 409 19.22 -18.16 10.83
CA THR A 409 18.91 -18.84 9.55
C THR A 409 18.15 -20.17 9.69
N PRO A 410 18.51 -21.10 10.59
CA PRO A 410 17.72 -22.30 10.88
C PRO A 410 16.25 -22.02 11.25
N ILE A 411 15.99 -21.02 12.08
CA ILE A 411 14.64 -20.63 12.51
C ILE A 411 13.87 -20.08 11.31
N LEU A 412 14.51 -19.20 10.53
CA LEU A 412 13.91 -18.63 9.32
C LEU A 412 13.53 -19.71 8.31
N LEU A 413 14.37 -20.72 8.12
CA LEU A 413 14.09 -21.84 7.21
C LEU A 413 12.84 -22.63 7.66
N ILE A 414 12.71 -22.92 8.95
CA ILE A 414 11.54 -23.62 9.50
C ILE A 414 10.28 -22.77 9.31
N MET A 415 10.36 -21.46 9.60
CA MET A 415 9.25 -20.53 9.40
C MET A 415 8.87 -20.41 7.91
N LEU A 416 9.84 -20.39 7.01
CA LEU A 416 9.62 -20.34 5.57
C LEU A 416 8.90 -21.59 5.06
N ILE A 417 9.28 -22.77 5.55
CA ILE A 417 8.58 -24.03 5.24
C ILE A 417 7.14 -23.95 5.72
N ALA A 418 6.91 -23.54 6.98
CA ALA A 418 5.57 -23.43 7.55
C ALA A 418 4.66 -22.45 6.79
N VAL A 419 5.18 -21.28 6.42
CA VAL A 419 4.44 -20.30 5.62
C VAL A 419 4.21 -20.78 4.20
N THR A 420 5.18 -21.42 3.56
CA THR A 420 5.03 -21.94 2.20
C THR A 420 3.92 -23.00 2.13
N VAL A 421 3.90 -23.93 3.09
CA VAL A 421 2.84 -24.94 3.20
C VAL A 421 1.48 -24.27 3.37
N SER A 422 1.37 -23.33 4.31
CA SER A 422 0.11 -22.59 4.58
C SER A 422 -0.36 -21.79 3.37
N PHE A 423 0.58 -21.15 2.66
CA PHE A 423 0.30 -20.35 1.48
C PHE A 423 -0.21 -21.23 0.32
N ILE A 424 0.44 -22.37 0.06
CA ILE A 424 0.01 -23.32 -0.99
C ILE A 424 -1.39 -23.87 -0.68
N ILE A 425 -1.66 -24.24 0.58
CA ILE A 425 -2.99 -24.72 0.99
C ILE A 425 -4.04 -23.64 0.67
N LYS A 426 -3.78 -22.39 1.04
CA LYS A 426 -4.72 -21.29 0.79
C LYS A 426 -4.88 -20.96 -0.70
N LEU A 427 -3.82 -21.09 -1.48
CA LEU A 427 -3.86 -20.94 -2.94
C LEU A 427 -4.68 -22.04 -3.62
N ARG A 428 -4.67 -23.27 -3.10
CA ARG A 428 -5.49 -24.38 -3.62
C ARG A 428 -6.94 -24.32 -3.16
N GLU A 429 -7.23 -23.75 -2.00
CA GLU A 429 -8.60 -23.65 -1.50
C GLU A 429 -9.45 -22.78 -2.45
N PRO A 430 -10.59 -23.29 -2.99
CA PRO A 430 -11.45 -22.50 -3.85
C PRO A 430 -12.02 -21.30 -3.08
N SER A 431 -12.14 -20.15 -3.75
CA SER A 431 -12.82 -19.00 -3.15
C SER A 431 -14.28 -19.36 -2.92
N ARG A 432 -14.70 -19.35 -1.66
CA ARG A 432 -16.09 -19.56 -1.26
C ARG A 432 -16.73 -18.18 -1.09
N ASP A 433 -17.08 -17.57 -2.23
CA ASP A 433 -17.87 -16.32 -2.30
C ASP A 433 -19.36 -16.64 -2.41
#